data_AF-A0A7J8E2G4-F1
#
_entry.id   AF-A0A7J8E2G4-F1
#
_cell.length_a   1.000
_cell.length_b   1.000
_cell.length_c   1.000
_cell.angle_alpha   90.00
_cell.angle_beta   90.00
_cell.angle_gamma   90.00
#
_symmetry.space_group_name_H-M   'P 1'
#
loop_
_entity.id
_entity.type
_entity.pdbx_description
1 polymer ?
#
loop_
_entity_poly.entity_id
_entity_poly.type
_entity_poly.pdbx_seq_one_letter_code
_entity_poly.pdbx_strand_id
1 'polypeptide(L)'
;MDINTAYARLRGIEQAVQSHAVAEEEARKAHQLWLSVEALKYSMKTASADLPTVPLGGAVEAIKATCSDSEFAQALTAAIPPESLTRGVYSEETLRVRFYAVQKLARRVAMIDETRNSLYQYFLSYLQSLLLFPPQQLKPPVELSPEDINTFKLLSYASYCIEHGDLELAAKFVNQLKGESRRVAQDWLKEARMTLETKQIVEVLTAYASAVGIGTTRVQQE
;
A
#
# COMPACT_ATOMS: atom_id res chain seq x y z
N MET A 1 46.13 -39.15 -30.37
CA MET A 1 44.99 -38.30 -29.94
C MET A 1 44.87 -38.50 -28.44
N ASP A 2 45.25 -37.48 -27.68
CA ASP A 2 45.56 -37.62 -26.26
C ASP A 2 44.29 -37.79 -25.42
N ILE A 3 44.24 -38.90 -24.67
CA ILE A 3 43.19 -39.21 -23.69
C ILE A 3 43.00 -38.06 -22.70
N ASN A 4 44.08 -37.35 -22.37
CA ASN A 4 44.07 -36.18 -21.49
C ASN A 4 43.27 -35.00 -22.08
N THR A 5 43.35 -34.75 -23.40
CA THR A 5 42.54 -33.71 -24.04
C THR A 5 41.06 -34.08 -24.10
N ALA A 6 40.72 -35.35 -24.28
CA ALA A 6 39.33 -35.81 -24.24
C ALA A 6 38.75 -35.70 -22.83
N TYR A 7 39.52 -36.08 -21.81
CA TYR A 7 39.12 -35.97 -20.40
C TYR A 7 38.92 -34.51 -19.95
N ALA A 8 39.82 -33.61 -20.34
CA ALA A 8 39.70 -32.19 -20.05
C ALA A 8 38.43 -31.57 -20.68
N ARG A 9 38.11 -31.94 -21.92
CA ARG A 9 36.88 -31.51 -22.59
C ARG A 9 35.62 -32.02 -21.88
N LEU A 10 35.62 -33.30 -21.49
CA LEU A 10 34.47 -33.91 -20.83
C LEU A 10 34.20 -33.26 -19.47
N ARG A 11 35.26 -32.98 -18.70
CA ARG A 11 35.18 -32.22 -17.44
C ARG A 11 34.73 -30.78 -17.64
N GLY A 12 35.19 -30.11 -18.70
CA GLY A 12 34.74 -28.77 -19.05
C GLY A 12 33.24 -28.72 -19.40
N ILE A 13 32.74 -29.71 -20.14
CA ILE A 13 31.32 -29.85 -20.45
C ILE A 13 30.52 -30.16 -19.17
N GLU A 14 30.99 -31.08 -18.34
CA GLU A 14 30.32 -31.42 -17.07
C GLU A 14 30.21 -30.19 -16.16
N GLN A 15 31.28 -29.41 -16.02
CA GLN A 15 31.28 -28.18 -15.23
C GLN A 15 30.35 -27.12 -15.82
N ALA A 16 30.31 -26.95 -17.14
CA ALA A 16 29.40 -26.03 -17.81
C ALA A 16 27.93 -26.44 -17.66
N VAL A 17 27.64 -27.74 -17.69
CA VAL A 17 26.27 -28.26 -17.46
C VAL A 17 25.86 -28.04 -16.01
N GLN A 18 26.75 -28.30 -15.04
CA GLN A 18 26.47 -28.05 -13.63
C GLN A 18 26.26 -26.56 -13.34
N SER A 19 27.10 -25.67 -13.89
CA SER A 19 26.93 -24.23 -13.72
C SER A 19 25.63 -23.72 -14.35
N HIS A 20 25.25 -24.24 -15.52
CA HIS A 20 23.99 -23.90 -16.16
C HIS A 20 22.78 -24.36 -15.33
N ALA A 21 22.81 -25.59 -14.78
CA ALA A 21 21.73 -26.10 -13.96
C ALA A 21 21.51 -25.27 -12.68
N VAL A 22 22.59 -24.81 -12.04
CA VAL A 22 22.50 -23.92 -10.87
C VAL A 22 21.92 -22.56 -11.26
N ALA A 23 22.41 -21.95 -12.35
CA ALA A 23 21.91 -20.67 -12.83
C ALA A 23 20.42 -20.71 -13.23
N GLU A 24 19.98 -21.79 -13.87
CA GLU A 24 18.58 -22.00 -14.25
C GLU A 24 17.67 -22.13 -13.01
N GLU A 25 18.12 -22.86 -11.99
CA GLU A 25 17.39 -23.00 -10.74
C GLU A 25 17.26 -21.67 -9.98
N GLU A 26 18.33 -20.85 -9.95
CA GLU A 26 18.30 -19.51 -9.37
C GLU A 26 17.35 -18.58 -10.13
N ALA A 27 17.39 -18.60 -11.47
CA ALA A 27 16.47 -17.84 -12.31
C ALA A 27 15.01 -18.25 -12.09
N ARG A 28 14.75 -19.56 -11.94
CA ARG A 28 13.42 -20.09 -11.66
C ARG A 28 12.89 -19.60 -10.30
N LYS A 29 13.72 -19.61 -9.26
CA LYS A 29 13.36 -19.08 -7.93
C LYS A 29 13.07 -17.58 -7.98
N ALA A 30 13.90 -16.80 -8.67
CA ALA A 30 13.70 -15.37 -8.84
C ALA A 30 12.38 -15.06 -9.57
N HIS A 31 12.06 -15.82 -10.61
CA HIS A 31 10.80 -15.67 -11.34
C HIS A 31 9.58 -16.03 -10.49
N GLN A 32 9.65 -17.13 -9.72
CA GLN A 32 8.59 -17.51 -8.79
C GLN A 32 8.34 -16.42 -7.74
N LEU A 33 9.40 -15.86 -7.17
CA LEU A 33 9.28 -14.75 -6.22
C LEU A 33 8.57 -13.55 -6.85
N TRP A 34 8.97 -13.16 -8.06
CA TRP A 34 8.35 -12.04 -8.76
C TRP A 34 6.86 -12.28 -9.02
N LEU A 35 6.47 -13.48 -9.44
CA LEU A 35 5.06 -13.86 -9.62
C LEU A 35 4.28 -13.82 -8.30
N SER A 36 4.85 -14.32 -7.20
CA SER A 36 4.21 -14.28 -5.88
C SER A 36 4.00 -12.85 -5.38
N VAL A 37 4.96 -11.95 -5.61
CA VAL A 37 4.82 -10.53 -5.22
C VAL A 37 3.79 -9.82 -6.10
N GLU A 38 3.76 -10.08 -7.41
CA GLU A 38 2.76 -9.48 -8.29
C GLU A 38 1.35 -10.02 -7.98
N ALA A 39 1.23 -11.31 -7.63
CA ALA A 39 -0.02 -11.88 -7.14
C ALA A 39 -0.49 -11.20 -5.84
N LEU A 40 0.41 -10.96 -4.88
CA LEU A 40 0.09 -10.22 -3.65
C LEU A 40 -0.41 -8.79 -3.97
N LYS A 41 0.29 -8.08 -4.85
CA LYS A 41 -0.09 -6.74 -5.30
C LYS A 41 -1.45 -6.73 -6.00
N TYR A 42 -1.75 -7.75 -6.79
CA TYR A 42 -3.06 -7.91 -7.42
C TYR A 42 -4.14 -8.16 -6.36
N SER A 43 -3.91 -9.04 -5.39
CA SER A 43 -4.83 -9.30 -4.27
C SER A 43 -5.18 -8.05 -3.47
N MET A 44 -4.26 -7.08 -3.35
CA MET A 44 -4.55 -5.79 -2.70
C MET A 44 -5.49 -4.88 -3.51
N LYS A 45 -5.51 -5.02 -4.83
CA LYS A 45 -6.36 -4.22 -5.73
C LYS A 45 -7.72 -4.83 -5.91
N THR A 46 -7.82 -6.15 -5.83
CA THR A 46 -9.08 -6.88 -6.03
C THR A 46 -9.97 -6.79 -4.79
N ALA A 47 -11.17 -6.24 -4.98
CA ALA A 47 -12.29 -6.48 -4.07
C ALA A 47 -13.18 -7.58 -4.68
N SER A 48 -13.71 -8.49 -3.86
CA SER A 48 -14.71 -9.45 -4.34
C SER A 48 -16.10 -8.79 -4.29
N ALA A 49 -17.06 -9.34 -5.04
CA ALA A 49 -18.44 -8.83 -5.04
C ALA A 49 -19.11 -8.93 -3.65
N ASP A 50 -18.72 -9.93 -2.86
CA ASP A 50 -19.32 -10.25 -1.56
C ASP A 50 -18.54 -9.68 -0.36
N LEU A 51 -17.21 -9.49 -0.50
CA LEU A 51 -16.33 -9.03 0.56
C LEU A 51 -15.47 -7.85 0.08
N PRO A 52 -15.43 -6.75 0.84
CA PRO A 52 -14.69 -5.55 0.43
C PRO A 52 -13.17 -5.70 0.52
N THR A 53 -12.68 -6.77 1.15
CA THR A 53 -11.26 -7.06 1.37
C THR A 53 -10.98 -8.55 1.20
N VAL A 54 -9.78 -8.88 0.73
CA VAL A 54 -9.29 -10.26 0.61
C VAL A 54 -8.12 -10.46 1.57
N PRO A 55 -8.12 -11.52 2.41
CA PRO A 55 -7.01 -11.82 3.30
C PRO A 55 -5.68 -12.01 2.56
N LEU A 56 -4.61 -11.37 3.04
CA LEU A 56 -3.29 -11.44 2.40
C LEU A 56 -2.41 -12.58 2.92
N GLY A 57 -2.84 -13.29 3.97
CA GLY A 57 -2.05 -14.33 4.65
C GLY A 57 -1.48 -15.37 3.71
N GLY A 58 -2.31 -16.00 2.88
CA GLY A 58 -1.86 -17.05 1.95
C GLY A 58 -0.86 -16.55 0.89
N ALA A 59 -1.02 -15.31 0.42
CA ALA A 59 -0.08 -14.71 -0.53
C ALA A 59 1.29 -14.41 0.12
N VAL A 60 1.28 -13.94 1.37
CA VAL A 60 2.51 -13.69 2.14
C VAL A 60 3.21 -14.99 2.52
N GLU A 61 2.46 -16.04 2.85
CA GLU A 61 3.00 -17.39 3.10
C GLU A 61 3.69 -17.97 1.85
N ALA A 62 3.12 -17.77 0.66
CA ALA A 62 3.75 -18.17 -0.59
C ALA A 62 5.11 -17.47 -0.80
N ILE A 63 5.20 -16.17 -0.54
CA ILE A 63 6.46 -15.41 -0.61
C ILE A 63 7.48 -15.94 0.41
N LYS A 64 7.04 -16.22 1.65
CA LYS A 64 7.90 -16.80 2.69
C LYS A 64 8.45 -18.17 2.28
N ALA A 65 7.64 -19.00 1.62
CA ALA A 65 8.07 -20.32 1.14
C ALA A 65 9.13 -20.21 0.02
N THR A 66 9.04 -19.21 -0.86
CA THR A 66 10.03 -18.98 -1.93
C THR A 66 11.32 -18.33 -1.42
N CYS A 67 11.26 -17.58 -0.32
CA CYS A 67 12.38 -16.80 0.23
C CYS A 67 12.84 -17.24 1.63
N SER A 68 12.87 -18.55 1.89
CA SER A 68 13.41 -19.09 3.16
C SER A 68 14.85 -18.63 3.44
N ASP A 69 15.61 -18.32 2.40
CA ASP A 69 17.05 -18.07 2.51
C ASP A 69 17.39 -16.57 2.68
N SER A 70 16.42 -15.68 2.44
CA SER A 70 16.63 -14.23 2.49
C SER A 70 16.08 -13.62 3.77
N GLU A 71 16.99 -13.21 4.67
CA GLU A 71 16.66 -12.47 5.89
C GLU A 71 15.87 -11.18 5.57
N PHE A 72 16.21 -10.52 4.46
CA PHE A 72 15.54 -9.31 4.01
C PHE A 72 14.06 -9.55 3.67
N ALA A 73 13.76 -10.61 2.91
CA ALA A 73 12.37 -10.97 2.58
C ALA A 73 11.57 -11.40 3.82
N GLN A 74 12.21 -12.09 4.77
CA GLN A 74 11.59 -12.46 6.04
C GLN A 74 11.26 -11.22 6.88
N ALA A 75 12.18 -10.26 6.98
CA ALA A 75 11.95 -9.01 7.70
C ALA A 75 10.79 -8.21 7.09
N LEU A 76 10.73 -8.10 5.76
CA LEU A 76 9.65 -7.40 5.07
C LEU A 76 8.29 -8.09 5.25
N THR A 77 8.24 -9.41 5.15
CA THR A 77 6.98 -10.16 5.36
C THR A 77 6.53 -10.14 6.82
N ALA A 78 7.44 -9.95 7.78
CA ALA A 78 7.12 -9.73 9.19
C ALA A 78 6.67 -8.30 9.50
N ALA A 79 7.11 -7.30 8.70
CA ALA A 79 6.70 -5.91 8.84
C ALA A 79 5.25 -5.67 8.38
N ILE A 80 4.65 -6.60 7.63
CA ILE A 80 3.25 -6.49 7.16
C ILE A 80 2.30 -6.50 8.37
N PRO A 81 1.37 -5.53 8.48
CA PRO A 81 0.44 -5.48 9.61
C PRO A 81 -0.37 -6.78 9.76
N PRO A 82 -0.51 -7.35 10.97
CA PRO A 82 -1.20 -8.63 11.16
C PRO A 82 -2.70 -8.56 10.84
N GLU A 83 -3.31 -7.38 11.00
CA GLU A 83 -4.69 -7.12 10.59
C GLU A 83 -4.88 -7.33 9.07
N SER A 84 -3.87 -6.96 8.26
CA SER A 84 -3.91 -7.12 6.80
C SER A 84 -3.81 -8.58 6.35
N LEU A 85 -3.17 -9.45 7.13
CA LEU A 85 -3.01 -10.88 6.82
C LEU A 85 -4.33 -11.64 7.00
N THR A 86 -5.09 -11.30 8.04
CA THR A 86 -6.33 -12.00 8.42
C THR A 86 -7.56 -11.42 7.74
N ARG A 87 -7.72 -10.08 7.77
CA ARG A 87 -8.89 -9.39 7.23
C ARG A 87 -8.69 -8.94 5.78
N GLY A 88 -7.45 -8.64 5.40
CA GLY A 88 -7.15 -8.00 4.13
C GLY A 88 -7.11 -6.48 4.24
N VAL A 89 -6.90 -5.86 3.08
CA VAL A 89 -6.71 -4.42 2.93
C VAL A 89 -7.77 -3.88 1.99
N TYR A 90 -8.24 -2.66 2.25
CA TYR A 90 -9.15 -1.97 1.33
C TYR A 90 -8.39 -1.47 0.11
N SER A 91 -8.96 -1.69 -1.07
CA SER A 91 -8.47 -1.08 -2.30
C SER A 91 -8.60 0.44 -2.25
N GLU A 92 -7.72 1.15 -2.96
CA GLU A 92 -7.74 2.61 -3.02
C GLU A 92 -9.08 3.15 -3.54
N GLU A 93 -9.72 2.40 -4.45
CA GLU A 93 -11.04 2.71 -4.99
C GLU A 93 -12.12 2.60 -3.91
N THR A 94 -12.08 1.55 -3.09
CA THR A 94 -13.03 1.37 -1.98
C THR A 94 -12.84 2.45 -0.92
N LEU A 95 -11.59 2.79 -0.61
CA LEU A 95 -11.27 3.90 0.30
C LEU A 95 -11.75 5.25 -0.24
N ARG A 96 -11.63 5.49 -1.55
CA ARG A 96 -12.18 6.68 -2.23
C ARG A 96 -13.69 6.77 -2.05
N VAL A 97 -14.43 5.69 -2.33
CA VAL A 97 -15.90 5.67 -2.17
C VAL A 97 -16.30 5.91 -0.72
N ARG A 98 -15.64 5.23 0.23
CA ARG A 98 -15.90 5.42 1.67
C ARG A 98 -15.58 6.83 2.14
N PHE A 99 -14.53 7.45 1.60
CA PHE A 99 -14.15 8.81 1.96
C PHE A 99 -15.28 9.80 1.70
N TYR A 100 -16.05 9.66 0.62
CA TYR A 100 -17.17 10.56 0.35
C TYR A 100 -18.25 10.55 1.44
N ALA A 101 -18.53 9.38 2.02
CA ALA A 101 -19.45 9.29 3.16
C ALA A 101 -18.85 9.96 4.41
N VAL A 102 -17.57 9.70 4.68
CA VAL A 102 -16.83 10.28 5.80
C VAL A 102 -16.73 11.80 5.66
N GLN A 103 -16.45 12.32 4.48
CA GLN A 103 -16.34 13.75 4.19
C GLN A 103 -17.67 14.46 4.49
N LYS A 104 -18.80 13.88 4.07
CA LYS A 104 -20.14 14.43 4.37
C LYS A 104 -20.40 14.48 5.87
N LEU A 105 -20.05 13.43 6.60
CA LEU A 105 -20.23 13.37 8.05
C LEU A 105 -19.28 14.33 8.76
N ALA A 106 -17.99 14.29 8.44
CA ALA A 106 -16.97 15.18 9.01
C ALA A 106 -17.28 16.66 8.77
N ARG A 107 -17.89 17.00 7.63
CA ARG A 107 -18.36 18.37 7.33
C ARG A 107 -19.50 18.80 8.25
N ARG A 108 -20.44 17.90 8.58
CA ARG A 108 -21.58 18.21 9.47
C ARG A 108 -21.13 18.53 10.90
N VAL A 109 -20.01 17.95 11.34
CA VAL A 109 -19.41 18.18 12.68
C VAL A 109 -18.17 19.08 12.66
N ALA A 110 -17.89 19.78 11.56
CA ALA A 110 -16.67 20.57 11.37
C ALA A 110 -16.48 21.75 12.33
N MET A 111 -17.55 22.23 12.96
CA MET A 111 -17.54 23.36 13.90
C MET A 111 -17.59 22.92 15.37
N ILE A 112 -17.47 21.62 15.64
CA ILE A 112 -17.59 21.05 16.99
C ILE A 112 -16.19 20.81 17.55
N ASP A 113 -15.81 21.67 18.50
CA ASP A 113 -14.57 21.54 19.26
C ASP A 113 -14.69 20.47 20.37
N GLU A 114 -13.57 19.87 20.76
CA GLU A 114 -13.47 18.78 21.77
C GLU A 114 -14.01 19.17 23.16
N THR A 115 -14.17 20.47 23.43
CA THR A 115 -14.59 21.01 24.73
C THR A 115 -16.09 21.24 24.85
N ARG A 116 -16.85 21.19 23.76
CA ARG A 116 -18.26 21.61 23.74
C ARG A 116 -19.20 20.47 23.34
N ASN A 117 -19.79 19.81 24.33
CA ASN A 117 -20.61 18.60 24.17
C ASN A 117 -22.14 18.86 24.17
N SER A 118 -22.60 20.05 23.79
CA SER A 118 -24.04 20.36 23.85
C SER A 118 -24.78 19.97 22.56
N LEU A 119 -25.92 19.28 22.70
CA LEU A 119 -26.76 18.84 21.56
C LEU A 119 -27.19 20.00 20.64
N TYR A 120 -27.37 21.21 21.20
CA TYR A 120 -27.72 22.41 20.45
C TYR A 120 -26.61 22.84 19.47
N GLN A 121 -25.34 22.65 19.83
CA GLN A 121 -24.22 22.93 18.93
C GLN A 121 -24.12 21.92 17.78
N TYR A 122 -24.45 20.65 18.00
CA TYR A 122 -24.58 19.68 16.91
C TYR A 122 -25.67 20.12 15.91
N PHE A 123 -26.81 20.60 16.40
CA PHE A 123 -27.88 21.13 15.57
C PHE A 123 -27.45 22.37 14.76
N LEU A 124 -26.76 23.33 15.40
CA LEU A 124 -26.23 24.51 14.70
C LEU A 124 -25.15 24.16 13.67
N SER A 125 -24.22 23.26 14.01
CA SER A 125 -23.19 22.78 13.08
C SER A 125 -23.82 22.10 11.87
N TYR A 126 -24.86 21.30 12.09
CA TYR A 126 -25.63 20.69 11.01
C TYR A 126 -26.31 21.72 10.10
N LEU A 127 -27.05 22.68 10.67
CA LEU A 127 -27.70 23.75 9.92
C LEU A 127 -26.69 24.59 9.12
N GLN A 128 -25.56 24.95 9.72
CA GLN A 128 -24.52 25.70 9.03
C GLN A 128 -23.89 24.88 7.89
N SER A 129 -23.64 23.58 8.09
CA SER A 129 -23.10 22.71 7.04
C SER A 129 -24.04 22.56 5.84
N LEU A 130 -25.35 22.76 6.04
CA LEU A 130 -26.35 22.80 4.97
C LEU A 130 -26.39 24.16 4.25
N LEU A 131 -26.15 25.26 4.96
CA LEU A 131 -26.14 26.62 4.42
C LEU A 131 -24.82 26.99 3.71
N LEU A 132 -23.69 26.39 4.13
CA LEU A 132 -22.39 26.62 3.50
C LEU A 132 -22.24 25.78 2.23
N PHE A 133 -22.22 26.47 1.08
CA PHE A 133 -21.87 25.86 -0.19
C PHE A 133 -20.43 25.31 -0.12
N PRO A 134 -20.18 24.08 -0.59
CA PRO A 134 -18.83 23.54 -0.61
C PRO A 134 -17.93 24.42 -1.48
N PRO A 135 -16.74 24.83 -1.01
CA PRO A 135 -15.76 25.42 -1.90
C PRO A 135 -15.43 24.39 -3.01
N GLN A 136 -15.48 24.85 -4.26
CA GLN A 136 -15.05 24.05 -5.42
C GLN A 136 -13.64 23.55 -5.16
N GLN A 137 -13.40 22.26 -5.43
CA GLN A 137 -12.18 21.51 -5.14
C GLN A 137 -10.92 22.38 -5.25
N LEU A 138 -10.39 22.78 -4.11
CA LEU A 138 -9.21 23.64 -4.06
C LEU A 138 -7.98 22.74 -4.22
N LYS A 139 -7.10 23.10 -5.16
CA LYS A 139 -5.78 22.48 -5.23
C LYS A 139 -5.01 22.81 -3.93
N PRO A 140 -4.40 21.82 -3.27
CA PRO A 140 -3.60 22.09 -2.08
C PRO A 140 -2.43 23.02 -2.41
N PRO A 141 -2.15 24.05 -1.58
CA PRO A 141 -0.97 24.88 -1.71
C PRO A 141 0.30 24.08 -1.40
N VAL A 142 1.44 24.50 -1.95
CA VAL A 142 2.75 23.85 -1.73
C VAL A 142 3.22 23.99 -0.28
N GLU A 143 2.84 25.09 0.38
CA GLU A 143 3.09 25.35 1.79
C GLU A 143 1.78 25.65 2.51
N LEU A 144 1.51 24.95 3.62
CA LEU A 144 0.35 25.19 4.46
C LEU A 144 0.74 26.20 5.54
N SER A 145 0.16 27.39 5.49
CA SER A 145 0.25 28.32 6.60
C SER A 145 -0.58 27.79 7.79
N PRO A 146 -0.14 27.98 9.04
CA PRO A 146 -0.90 27.56 10.22
C PRO A 146 -2.25 28.28 10.36
N GLU A 147 -2.40 29.43 9.71
CA GLU A 147 -3.61 30.25 9.69
C GLU A 147 -4.66 29.72 8.71
N ASP A 148 -4.27 28.91 7.72
CA ASP A 148 -5.16 28.32 6.71
C ASP A 148 -5.74 26.94 7.10
N ILE A 149 -5.46 26.45 8.31
CA ILE A 149 -5.91 25.14 8.82
C ILE A 149 -7.38 25.20 9.25
N ASN A 150 -8.27 25.42 8.29
CA ASN A 150 -9.70 25.29 8.49
C ASN A 150 -10.15 23.87 8.10
N THR A 151 -10.93 23.20 8.95
CA THR A 151 -11.51 21.87 8.72
C THR A 151 -12.17 21.75 7.34
N PHE A 152 -12.89 22.77 6.87
CA PHE A 152 -13.52 22.75 5.55
C PHE A 152 -12.49 22.76 4.39
N LYS A 153 -11.40 23.54 4.53
CA LYS A 153 -10.30 23.57 3.55
C LYS A 153 -9.56 22.23 3.53
N LEU A 154 -9.24 21.67 4.70
CA LEU A 154 -8.60 20.35 4.82
C LEU A 154 -9.42 19.25 4.16
N LEU A 155 -10.74 19.21 4.40
CA LEU A 155 -11.63 18.25 3.75
C LEU A 155 -11.74 18.46 2.24
N SER A 156 -11.55 19.69 1.75
CA SER A 156 -11.51 19.97 0.30
C SER A 156 -10.19 19.53 -0.33
N TYR A 157 -9.05 19.76 0.35
CA TYR A 157 -7.73 19.30 -0.11
C TYR A 157 -7.64 17.78 -0.11
N ALA A 158 -8.11 17.12 0.95
CA ALA A 158 -8.16 15.66 1.00
C ALA A 158 -9.02 15.08 -0.13
N SER A 159 -10.17 15.70 -0.42
CA SER A 159 -11.03 15.31 -1.55
C SER A 159 -10.31 15.47 -2.89
N TYR A 160 -9.62 16.59 -3.10
CA TYR A 160 -8.84 16.82 -4.31
C TYR A 160 -7.75 15.74 -4.47
N CYS A 161 -6.98 15.44 -3.43
CA CYS A 161 -5.94 14.41 -3.46
C CYS A 161 -6.50 13.02 -3.80
N ILE A 162 -7.64 12.65 -3.22
CA ILE A 162 -8.28 11.34 -3.47
C ILE A 162 -8.76 11.19 -4.92
N GLU A 163 -9.26 12.27 -5.52
CA GLU A 163 -9.65 12.29 -6.94
C GLU A 163 -8.45 12.16 -7.88
N HIS A 164 -7.29 12.67 -7.47
CA HIS A 164 -6.04 12.56 -8.24
C HIS A 164 -5.24 11.28 -7.93
N GLY A 165 -5.77 10.39 -7.08
CA GLY A 165 -5.12 9.13 -6.71
C GLY A 165 -4.01 9.25 -5.67
N ASP A 166 -3.86 10.40 -5.03
CA ASP A 166 -2.88 10.61 -3.97
C ASP A 166 -3.50 10.34 -2.59
N LEU A 167 -3.53 9.06 -2.21
CA LEU A 167 -4.05 8.64 -0.92
C LEU A 167 -3.17 9.09 0.26
N GLU A 168 -1.86 9.21 0.05
CA GLU A 168 -0.91 9.59 1.12
C GLU A 168 -1.12 11.03 1.57
N LEU A 169 -1.15 11.98 0.62
CA LEU A 169 -1.43 13.38 0.93
C LEU A 169 -2.83 13.55 1.51
N ALA A 170 -3.83 12.82 0.99
CA ALA A 170 -5.17 12.83 1.55
C ALA A 170 -5.20 12.39 3.02
N ALA A 171 -4.51 11.30 3.35
CA ALA A 171 -4.40 10.82 4.73
C ALA A 171 -3.70 11.85 5.64
N LYS A 172 -2.69 12.57 5.13
CA LYS A 172 -2.04 13.67 5.88
C LYS A 172 -3.01 14.82 6.18
N PHE A 173 -3.81 15.26 5.21
CA PHE A 173 -4.82 16.31 5.41
C PHE A 173 -5.92 15.88 6.38
N VAL A 174 -6.40 14.63 6.27
CA VAL A 174 -7.40 14.07 7.18
C VAL A 174 -6.84 13.93 8.60
N ASN A 175 -5.56 13.58 8.74
CA ASN A 175 -4.89 13.50 10.04
C ASN A 175 -4.79 14.87 10.73
N GLN A 176 -4.77 15.98 9.98
CA GLN A 176 -4.72 17.34 10.52
C GLN A 176 -6.08 17.86 11.03
N LEU A 177 -7.18 17.13 10.76
CA LEU A 177 -8.49 17.46 11.33
C LEU A 177 -8.42 17.43 12.87
N LYS A 178 -9.25 18.25 13.51
CA LYS A 178 -9.37 18.36 14.97
C LYS A 178 -10.82 18.13 15.39
N GLY A 179 -11.07 17.88 16.67
CA GLY A 179 -12.43 17.76 17.18
C GLY A 179 -13.18 16.53 16.66
N GLU A 180 -14.50 16.65 16.60
CA GLU A 180 -15.40 15.57 16.21
C GLU A 180 -15.19 15.13 14.75
N SER A 181 -14.79 16.03 13.85
CA SER A 181 -14.45 15.66 12.46
C SER A 181 -13.31 14.66 12.39
N ARG A 182 -12.31 14.78 13.28
CA ARG A 182 -11.20 13.83 13.37
C ARG A 182 -11.70 12.47 13.85
N ARG A 183 -12.57 12.45 14.86
CA ARG A 183 -13.14 11.22 15.42
C ARG A 183 -13.94 10.46 14.37
N VAL A 184 -14.78 11.16 13.60
CA VAL A 184 -15.55 10.57 12.49
C VAL A 184 -14.64 10.02 11.39
N ALA A 185 -13.53 10.71 11.10
CA ALA A 185 -12.59 10.28 10.08
C ALA A 185 -11.56 9.24 10.56
N GLN A 186 -11.50 8.94 11.85
CA GLN A 186 -10.46 8.11 12.46
C GLN A 186 -10.45 6.69 11.91
N ASP A 187 -11.62 6.08 11.76
CA ASP A 187 -11.74 4.73 11.22
C ASP A 187 -11.23 4.67 9.78
N TRP A 188 -11.65 5.62 8.94
CA TRP A 188 -11.16 5.71 7.57
C TRP A 188 -9.66 5.95 7.51
N LEU A 189 -9.12 6.79 8.40
CA LEU A 189 -7.70 7.08 8.49
C LEU A 189 -6.89 5.84 8.92
N LYS A 190 -7.40 5.04 9.85
CA LYS A 190 -6.78 3.77 10.26
C LYS A 190 -6.68 2.83 9.06
N GLU A 191 -7.78 2.67 8.32
CA GLU A 191 -7.81 1.82 7.13
C GLU A 191 -6.88 2.32 6.03
N ALA A 192 -6.87 3.63 5.76
CA ALA A 192 -5.97 4.23 4.76
C ALA A 192 -4.49 4.03 5.11
N ARG A 193 -4.11 4.18 6.40
CA ARG A 193 -2.74 3.93 6.86
C ARG A 193 -2.33 2.47 6.67
N MET A 194 -3.18 1.53 7.08
CA MET A 194 -2.90 0.11 6.90
C MET A 194 -2.71 -0.24 5.41
N THR A 195 -3.51 0.35 4.52
CA THR A 195 -3.34 0.20 3.07
C THR A 195 -2.00 0.76 2.59
N LEU A 196 -1.64 1.97 3.03
CA LEU A 196 -0.37 2.63 2.66
C LEU A 196 0.86 1.87 3.17
N GLU A 197 0.85 1.43 4.43
CA GLU A 197 1.92 0.62 5.04
C GLU A 197 2.13 -0.68 4.27
N THR A 198 1.04 -1.39 3.97
CA THR A 198 1.10 -2.64 3.20
C THR A 198 1.60 -2.38 1.78
N LYS A 199 1.14 -1.30 1.13
CA LYS A 199 1.54 -0.92 -0.23
C LYS A 199 3.04 -0.62 -0.28
N GLN A 200 3.55 0.13 0.68
CA GLN A 200 4.97 0.45 0.77
C GLN A 200 5.83 -0.82 0.89
N ILE A 201 5.43 -1.77 1.73
CA ILE A 201 6.15 -3.04 1.88
C ILE A 201 6.12 -3.84 0.57
N VAL A 202 4.98 -3.91 -0.10
CA VAL A 202 4.83 -4.61 -1.38
C VAL A 202 5.65 -3.95 -2.48
N GLU A 203 5.75 -2.62 -2.51
CA GLU A 203 6.61 -1.89 -3.45
C GLU A 203 8.09 -2.22 -3.23
N VAL A 204 8.54 -2.30 -1.97
CA VAL A 204 9.91 -2.71 -1.64
C VAL A 204 10.15 -4.17 -2.01
N LEU A 205 9.20 -5.08 -1.74
CA LEU A 205 9.28 -6.48 -2.16
C LEU A 205 9.33 -6.63 -3.68
N THR A 206 8.59 -5.78 -4.41
CA THR A 206 8.59 -5.77 -5.88
C THR A 206 9.96 -5.32 -6.40
N ALA A 207 10.50 -4.24 -5.85
CA ALA A 207 11.83 -3.74 -6.21
C ALA A 207 12.92 -4.80 -5.91
N TYR A 208 12.80 -5.49 -4.77
CA TYR A 208 13.69 -6.59 -4.40
C TYR A 208 13.58 -7.77 -5.38
N ALA A 209 12.37 -8.24 -5.68
CA ALA A 209 12.17 -9.35 -6.62
C ALA A 209 12.70 -9.01 -8.03
N SER A 210 12.51 -7.77 -8.49
CA SER A 210 13.08 -7.28 -9.74
C SER A 210 14.60 -7.22 -9.71
N ALA A 211 15.21 -6.78 -8.60
CA ALA A 211 16.66 -6.74 -8.45
C ALA A 211 17.28 -8.15 -8.45
N VAL A 212 16.66 -9.11 -7.76
CA VAL A 212 17.09 -10.52 -7.74
C VAL A 212 16.99 -11.12 -9.15
N GLY A 213 15.88 -10.89 -9.86
CA GLY A 213 15.71 -11.40 -11.23
C GLY A 213 16.71 -10.80 -12.24
N ILE A 214 17.09 -9.52 -12.10
CA ILE A 214 18.14 -8.93 -12.94
C ILE A 214 19.51 -9.51 -12.58
N GLY A 215 19.79 -9.74 -11.29
CA GLY A 215 21.02 -10.35 -10.82
C GLY A 215 21.31 -11.70 -11.47
N THR A 216 20.29 -12.57 -11.56
CA THR A 216 20.44 -13.91 -12.15
C THR A 216 20.70 -13.89 -13.66
N THR A 217 20.21 -12.88 -14.39
CA THR A 217 20.41 -12.78 -15.85
C THR A 217 21.83 -12.33 -16.24
N ARG A 218 22.52 -11.56 -15.39
CA ARG A 218 23.90 -11.10 -15.65
C ARG A 218 24.93 -12.22 -15.49
N VAL A 219 24.70 -13.14 -14.54
CA VAL A 219 25.55 -14.32 -14.32
C VAL A 219 25.56 -15.25 -15.54
N GLN A 220 24.55 -15.16 -16.42
CA GLN A 220 24.41 -16.01 -17.60
C GLN A 220 25.14 -15.47 -18.84
N GLN A 221 25.67 -14.23 -18.79
CA GLN A 221 26.40 -13.58 -19.90
C GLN A 221 27.93 -13.58 -19.72
N GLU A 222 28.44 -13.97 -18.55
CA GLU A 222 29.88 -14.17 -18.28
C GLU A 222 30.26 -15.65 -18.37
#